data_AF-A0A2I0NV18-F1
#
_entry.id   AF-A0A2I0NV18-F1
#
_cell.length_a   1.000
_cell.length_b   1.000
_cell.length_c   1.000
_cell.angle_alpha   90.00
_cell.angle_beta   90.00
_cell.angle_gamma   90.00
#
_symmetry.space_group_name_H-M   'P 1'
#
loop_
_entity.id
_entity.type
_entity.pdbx_description
1 polymer ?
#
loop_
_entity_poly.entity_id
_entity_poly.type
_entity_poly.pdbx_seq_one_letter_code
_entity_poly.pdbx_strand_id
1 'polypeptide(L)'
;MSPESYTYFFFGKVMPERANVNISPLMGEMKNFNGEKIGEMKTSILVSQITAQITQNTQIQKYDELLTIKNALEDAIRVQLDVLGYTNSCGYDIEITQVTDISGAVRVFGVNVDNTDQFPLKRPKNFSEIMPLFSTETGEYLRLSLSDLREAIRSPKDTGFFCYRSIECLRQYFVDANKLNNQKDKDRQKSWEILRSELDVDRQKIDFIKLYAGPVRHGGKKQYSAEEGKKMLDMTWEILDKYIIFACNGYKK
;
A
#
# COMPACT_ATOMS: atom_id res chain seq x y z
N MET A 1 4.50 -5.65 41.84
CA MET A 1 4.60 -4.49 40.92
C MET A 1 3.59 -4.73 39.82
N SER A 2 2.64 -3.82 39.63
CA SER A 2 1.78 -3.86 38.43
C SER A 2 2.68 -3.85 37.19
N PRO A 3 2.42 -4.67 36.16
CA PRO A 3 3.20 -4.61 34.94
C PRO A 3 3.11 -3.17 34.40
N GLU A 4 4.26 -2.57 34.10
CA GLU A 4 4.28 -1.27 33.43
C GLU A 4 3.48 -1.40 32.13
N SER A 5 2.44 -0.59 32.01
CA SER A 5 1.64 -0.50 30.79
C SER A 5 2.01 0.79 30.08
N TYR A 6 2.35 0.65 28.80
CA TYR A 6 2.69 1.75 27.92
C TYR A 6 1.46 2.12 27.11
N THR A 7 1.11 3.41 27.11
CA THR A 7 -0.06 3.94 26.40
C THR A 7 0.37 4.88 25.27
N TYR A 8 -0.24 4.69 24.10
CA TYR A 8 -0.02 5.51 22.91
C TYR A 8 -1.37 5.99 22.37
N PHE A 9 -1.45 7.26 21.96
CA PHE A 9 -2.63 7.83 21.34
C PHE A 9 -2.33 8.13 19.87
N PHE A 10 -3.06 7.48 18.98
CA PHE A 10 -3.01 7.67 17.54
C PHE A 10 -4.15 8.58 17.11
N PHE A 11 -3.84 9.44 16.14
CA PHE A 11 -4.80 10.39 15.58
C PHE A 11 -4.82 10.27 14.06
N GLY A 12 -5.98 10.50 13.49
CA GLY A 12 -6.17 10.38 12.06
C GLY A 12 -7.53 10.91 11.63
N LYS A 13 -7.90 10.58 10.40
CA LYS A 13 -9.13 11.08 9.77
C LYS A 13 -9.79 10.02 8.92
N VAL A 14 -11.12 10.12 8.83
CA VAL A 14 -11.93 9.42 7.83
C VAL A 14 -12.13 10.35 6.64
N MET A 15 -11.85 9.82 5.45
CA MET A 15 -12.02 10.52 4.18
C MET A 15 -13.26 10.02 3.44
N PRO A 16 -13.98 10.91 2.72
CA PRO A 16 -13.75 12.35 2.71
C PRO A 16 -14.24 13.00 4.01
N GLU A 17 -13.51 14.00 4.54
CA GLU A 17 -13.84 14.60 5.86
C GLU A 17 -15.29 15.13 5.93
N ARG A 18 -15.82 15.62 4.80
CA ARG A 18 -17.21 16.10 4.65
C ARG A 18 -18.29 15.05 4.97
N ALA A 19 -17.93 13.78 5.10
CA ALA A 19 -18.86 12.70 5.43
C ALA A 19 -19.43 12.80 6.85
N ASN A 20 -18.78 13.56 7.75
CA ASN A 20 -19.18 13.73 9.14
C ASN A 20 -19.46 12.37 9.84
N VAL A 21 -18.47 11.47 9.79
CA VAL A 21 -18.60 10.11 10.34
C VAL A 21 -18.52 10.17 11.86
N ASN A 22 -19.45 9.49 12.53
CA ASN A 22 -19.52 9.38 13.99
C ASN A 22 -19.70 7.92 14.37
N ILE A 23 -18.72 7.35 15.06
CA ILE A 23 -18.73 5.98 15.58
C ILE A 23 -18.39 6.02 17.06
N SER A 24 -19.31 5.52 17.88
CA SER A 24 -19.14 5.41 19.33
C SER A 24 -17.88 4.63 19.68
N PRO A 25 -17.24 4.93 20.84
CA PRO A 25 -16.01 4.25 21.19
C PRO A 25 -16.14 2.73 21.21
N LEU A 26 -15.22 2.03 20.54
CA LEU A 26 -15.14 0.58 20.52
C LEU A 26 -13.83 0.11 21.15
N MET A 27 -13.93 -0.94 21.96
CA MET A 27 -12.78 -1.62 22.55
C MET A 27 -12.50 -2.92 21.80
N GLY A 28 -11.23 -3.27 21.67
CA GLY A 28 -10.83 -4.52 21.05
C GLY A 28 -9.38 -4.89 21.39
N GLU A 29 -8.98 -6.06 20.92
CA GLU A 29 -7.59 -6.51 21.04
C GLU A 29 -6.83 -6.16 19.78
N MET A 30 -5.60 -5.67 19.94
CA MET A 30 -4.66 -5.61 18.83
C MET A 30 -3.89 -6.91 18.75
N LYS A 31 -3.74 -7.41 17.52
CA LYS A 31 -2.97 -8.60 17.22
C LYS A 31 -1.89 -8.27 16.20
N ASN A 32 -0.71 -8.87 16.35
CA ASN A 32 0.32 -8.80 15.32
C ASN A 32 -0.05 -9.65 14.09
N PHE A 33 0.84 -9.67 13.10
CA PHE A 33 0.66 -10.47 11.88
C PHE A 33 0.65 -12.00 12.13
N ASN A 34 1.13 -12.49 13.28
CA ASN A 34 1.02 -13.89 13.69
C ASN A 34 -0.29 -14.19 14.44
N GLY A 35 -1.12 -13.17 14.69
CA GLY A 35 -2.36 -13.31 15.47
C GLY A 35 -2.16 -13.25 16.98
N GLU A 36 -0.95 -12.98 17.46
CA GLU A 36 -0.64 -12.87 18.88
C GLU A 36 -1.10 -11.51 19.41
N LYS A 37 -1.68 -11.49 20.61
CA LYS A 37 -2.12 -10.25 21.26
C LYS A 37 -0.90 -9.37 21.58
N ILE A 38 -0.88 -8.17 21.03
CA ILE A 38 0.17 -7.16 21.30
C ILE A 38 -0.33 -6.03 22.20
N GLY A 39 -1.63 -5.88 22.36
CA GLY A 39 -2.20 -4.86 23.24
C GLY A 39 -3.71 -4.79 23.17
N GLU A 40 -4.24 -3.76 23.83
CA GLU A 40 -5.66 -3.40 23.82
C GLU A 40 -5.82 -2.08 23.07
N MET A 41 -6.86 -1.98 22.25
CA MET A 41 -7.21 -0.77 21.54
C MET A 41 -8.55 -0.24 22.01
N LYS A 42 -8.66 1.07 22.08
CA LYS A 42 -9.93 1.80 22.17
C LYS A 42 -9.96 2.82 21.04
N THR A 43 -10.89 2.69 20.12
CA THR A 43 -11.04 3.58 18.95
C THR A 43 -12.30 4.41 19.09
N SER A 44 -12.30 5.62 18.55
CA SER A 44 -13.47 6.48 18.44
C SER A 44 -13.36 7.34 17.19
N ILE A 45 -14.49 7.60 16.53
CA ILE A 45 -14.55 8.49 15.38
C ILE A 45 -15.62 9.55 15.66
N LEU A 46 -15.22 10.82 15.67
CA LEU A 46 -16.11 11.96 15.93
C LEU A 46 -15.88 13.01 14.86
N VAL A 47 -16.93 13.37 14.11
CA VAL A 47 -16.86 14.32 12.99
C VAL A 47 -15.70 14.00 12.02
N SER A 48 -15.62 12.73 11.63
CA SER A 48 -14.55 12.18 10.78
C SER A 48 -13.12 12.29 11.35
N GLN A 49 -12.94 12.68 12.63
CA GLN A 49 -11.65 12.65 13.31
C GLN A 49 -11.51 11.34 14.07
N ILE A 50 -10.40 10.64 13.87
CA ILE A 50 -10.07 9.39 14.52
C ILE A 50 -9.23 9.69 15.76
N THR A 51 -9.59 9.08 16.88
CA THR A 51 -8.72 8.95 18.05
C THR A 51 -8.69 7.49 18.45
N ALA A 52 -7.49 6.94 18.61
CA ALA A 52 -7.30 5.58 19.10
C ALA A 52 -6.27 5.54 20.23
N GLN A 53 -6.61 4.88 21.32
CA GLN A 53 -5.71 4.61 22.42
C GLN A 53 -5.26 3.16 22.35
N ILE A 54 -3.95 2.93 22.39
CA ILE A 54 -3.32 1.61 22.43
C ILE A 54 -2.60 1.44 23.76
N THR A 55 -2.91 0.36 24.48
CA THR A 55 -2.24 0.00 25.74
C THR A 55 -1.56 -1.36 25.59
N GLN A 56 -0.28 -1.45 25.95
CA GLN A 56 0.52 -2.68 25.83
C GLN A 56 1.57 -2.81 26.94
N ASN A 57 2.09 -4.02 27.14
CA ASN A 57 3.06 -4.32 28.21
C ASN A 57 4.53 -4.11 27.81
N THR A 58 4.78 -3.67 26.57
CA THR A 58 6.13 -3.48 26.04
C THR A 58 6.25 -2.09 25.46
N GLN A 59 7.32 -1.39 25.82
CA GLN A 59 7.62 -0.09 25.24
C GLN A 59 8.05 -0.26 23.79
N ILE A 60 7.53 0.59 22.91
CA ILE A 60 7.95 0.64 21.51
C ILE A 60 9.32 1.32 21.45
N GLN A 61 10.31 0.59 20.93
CA GLN A 61 11.69 1.10 20.86
C GLN A 61 12.07 1.55 19.45
N LYS A 62 11.44 0.94 18.43
CA LYS A 62 11.77 1.18 17.02
C LYS A 62 10.63 1.87 16.28
N TYR A 63 10.99 2.66 15.27
CA TYR A 63 10.00 3.32 14.41
C TYR A 63 9.17 2.32 13.59
N ASP A 64 9.78 1.25 13.08
CA ASP A 64 9.07 0.23 12.30
C ASP A 64 7.99 -0.53 13.10
N GLU A 65 8.16 -0.61 14.43
CA GLU A 65 7.16 -1.15 15.34
C GLU A 65 5.93 -0.23 15.43
N LEU A 66 6.13 1.11 15.43
CA LEU A 66 5.04 2.08 15.35
C LEU A 66 4.28 1.96 14.02
N LEU A 67 4.99 1.79 12.91
CA LEU A 67 4.37 1.61 11.59
C LEU A 67 3.55 0.31 11.53
N THR A 68 4.05 -0.76 12.14
CA THR A 68 3.32 -2.03 12.23
C THR A 68 2.02 -1.86 13.02
N ILE A 69 2.07 -1.14 14.15
CA ILE A 69 0.88 -0.84 14.95
C ILE A 69 -0.09 0.07 14.19
N LYS A 70 0.41 1.11 13.51
CA LYS A 70 -0.38 2.00 12.66
C LYS A 70 -1.16 1.20 11.61
N ASN A 71 -0.49 0.29 10.89
CA ASN A 71 -1.13 -0.53 9.86
C ASN A 71 -2.19 -1.49 10.45
N ALA A 72 -1.92 -2.09 11.61
CA ALA A 72 -2.88 -2.95 12.30
C ALA A 72 -4.11 -2.16 12.78
N LEU A 73 -3.90 -0.95 13.31
CA LEU A 73 -4.95 -0.03 13.71
C LEU A 73 -5.79 0.43 12.51
N GLU A 74 -5.15 0.73 11.37
CA GLU A 74 -5.84 1.07 10.13
C GLU A 74 -6.76 -0.06 9.68
N ASP A 75 -6.30 -1.31 9.68
CA ASP A 75 -7.13 -2.47 9.33
C ASP A 75 -8.32 -2.63 10.30
N ALA A 76 -8.08 -2.46 11.61
CA ALA A 76 -9.11 -2.56 12.62
C ALA A 76 -10.21 -1.49 12.49
N ILE A 77 -9.83 -0.25 12.15
CA ILE A 77 -10.80 0.83 11.92
C ILE A 77 -11.49 0.63 10.58
N ARG A 78 -10.78 0.15 9.54
CA ARG A 78 -11.35 -0.09 8.21
C ARG A 78 -12.50 -1.09 8.25
N VAL A 79 -12.45 -2.11 9.12
CA VAL A 79 -13.61 -3.00 9.36
C VAL A 79 -14.87 -2.22 9.77
N GLN A 80 -14.75 -1.20 10.63
CA GLN A 80 -15.89 -0.38 11.06
C GLN A 80 -16.41 0.48 9.90
N LEU A 81 -15.49 1.06 9.12
CA LEU A 81 -15.83 1.88 7.97
C LEU A 81 -16.41 1.08 6.81
N ASP A 82 -16.00 -0.18 6.62
CA ASP A 82 -16.54 -1.06 5.59
C ASP A 82 -18.01 -1.40 5.89
N VAL A 83 -18.33 -1.69 7.16
CA VAL A 83 -19.72 -1.90 7.60
C VAL A 83 -20.54 -0.63 7.39
N LEU A 84 -20.03 0.53 7.81
CA LEU A 84 -20.73 1.81 7.62
C LEU A 84 -20.87 2.19 6.14
N GLY A 85 -19.84 1.90 5.34
CA GLY A 85 -19.80 2.13 3.90
C GLY A 85 -20.83 1.29 3.17
N TYR A 86 -20.95 0.01 3.57
CA TYR A 86 -22.00 -0.88 3.08
C TYR A 86 -23.40 -0.34 3.42
N THR A 87 -23.64 0.08 4.67
CA THR A 87 -24.97 0.57 5.06
C THR A 87 -25.34 1.89 4.39
N ASN A 88 -24.35 2.75 4.10
CA ASN A 88 -24.58 4.09 3.58
C ASN A 88 -24.27 4.22 2.07
N SER A 89 -23.88 3.13 1.40
CA SER A 89 -23.40 3.15 0.01
C SER A 89 -22.27 4.17 -0.22
N CYS A 90 -21.34 4.25 0.73
CA CYS A 90 -20.23 5.21 0.72
C CYS A 90 -18.88 4.48 0.67
N GLY A 91 -17.95 4.99 -0.14
CA GLY A 91 -16.55 4.56 -0.13
C GLY A 91 -15.75 5.46 0.82
N TYR A 92 -15.65 5.06 2.09
CA TYR A 92 -14.80 5.75 3.06
C TYR A 92 -13.36 5.28 2.96
N ASP A 93 -12.43 6.17 3.27
CA ASP A 93 -11.03 5.84 3.46
C ASP A 93 -10.52 6.37 4.81
N ILE A 94 -9.33 5.97 5.21
CA ILE A 94 -8.75 6.27 6.52
C ILE A 94 -7.29 6.67 6.33
N GLU A 95 -6.86 7.64 7.13
CA GLU A 95 -5.46 8.01 7.26
C GLU A 95 -5.12 8.25 8.74
N ILE A 96 -4.16 7.49 9.29
CA ILE A 96 -3.57 7.77 10.60
C ILE A 96 -2.34 8.65 10.39
N THR A 97 -2.34 9.85 10.95
CA THR A 97 -1.34 10.89 10.64
C THR A 97 -0.29 11.06 11.73
N GLN A 98 -0.59 10.71 12.98
CA GLN A 98 0.35 10.90 14.08
C GLN A 98 0.08 9.98 15.27
N VAL A 99 1.07 9.88 16.15
CA VAL A 99 1.02 9.19 17.44
C VAL A 99 1.69 10.04 18.52
N THR A 100 1.17 9.99 19.75
CA THR A 100 1.83 10.53 20.95
C THR A 100 1.90 9.44 22.02
N ASP A 101 2.97 9.46 22.81
CA ASP A 101 3.03 8.69 24.06
C ASP A 101 2.53 9.51 25.25
N ILE A 102 2.54 8.91 26.45
CA ILE A 102 2.12 9.56 27.71
C ILE A 102 3.06 10.70 28.15
N SER A 103 4.28 10.76 27.64
CA SER A 103 5.21 11.86 27.91
C SER A 103 4.90 13.10 27.07
N GLY A 104 4.02 12.97 26.08
CA GLY A 104 3.69 14.02 25.13
C GLY A 104 4.64 14.07 23.93
N ALA A 105 5.51 13.05 23.76
CA ALA A 105 6.37 12.98 22.58
C ALA A 105 5.53 12.64 21.35
N VAL A 106 5.45 13.58 20.41
CA VAL A 106 4.67 13.44 19.17
C VAL A 106 5.54 12.93 18.04
N ARG A 107 5.00 12.00 17.24
CA ARG A 107 5.57 11.56 15.96
C ARG A 107 4.50 11.66 14.88
N VAL A 108 4.87 12.27 13.75
CA VAL A 108 4.02 12.41 12.57
C VAL A 108 4.44 11.37 11.55
N PHE A 109 3.48 10.70 10.93
CA PHE A 109 3.72 9.75 9.84
C PHE A 109 3.79 10.51 8.51
N GLY A 110 4.90 10.35 7.79
CA GLY A 110 5.07 10.95 6.47
C GLY A 110 4.15 10.31 5.42
N VAL A 111 3.97 11.01 4.29
CA VAL A 111 3.10 10.57 3.17
C VAL A 111 3.80 9.61 2.19
N ASN A 112 5.11 9.42 2.34
CA ASN A 112 5.90 8.52 1.50
C ASN A 112 5.99 7.12 2.14
N VAL A 113 6.53 6.14 1.39
CA VAL A 113 6.63 4.75 1.89
C VAL A 113 7.57 4.61 3.09
N ASP A 114 8.60 5.45 3.17
CA ASP A 114 9.50 5.49 4.32
C ASP A 114 8.86 6.18 5.55
N ASN A 115 7.64 6.71 5.41
CA ASN A 115 6.94 7.53 6.39
C ASN A 115 7.83 8.65 6.98
N THR A 116 8.58 9.33 6.13
CA THR A 116 9.46 10.46 6.48
C THR A 116 8.99 11.76 5.79
N ASP A 117 9.48 12.90 6.28
CA ASP A 117 9.25 14.21 5.64
C ASP A 117 10.15 14.44 4.41
N GLN A 118 11.04 13.51 4.09
CA GLN A 118 11.99 13.63 2.98
C GLN A 118 11.50 12.83 1.78
N PHE A 119 11.22 13.50 0.67
CA PHE A 119 10.92 12.78 -0.57
C PHE A 119 12.13 11.93 -0.99
N PRO A 120 11.92 10.68 -1.42
CA PRO A 120 13.01 9.76 -1.75
C PRO A 120 13.90 10.29 -2.88
N LEU A 121 15.09 9.67 -3.01
CA LEU A 121 16.10 9.90 -4.05
C LEU A 121 15.49 10.15 -5.44
N LYS A 122 16.14 11.05 -6.19
CA LYS A 122 15.74 11.48 -7.53
C LYS A 122 15.47 10.26 -8.43
N ARG A 123 14.21 10.07 -8.79
CA ARG A 123 13.76 9.08 -9.79
C ARG A 123 14.39 9.40 -11.15
N PRO A 124 14.54 8.41 -12.06
CA PRO A 124 15.25 8.60 -13.33
C PRO A 124 14.60 9.63 -14.25
N LYS A 125 13.28 9.84 -14.10
CA LYS A 125 12.50 10.83 -14.84
C LYS A 125 11.67 11.68 -13.89
N ASN A 126 11.55 12.96 -14.21
CA ASN A 126 10.72 13.89 -13.44
C ASN A 126 9.31 14.02 -14.03
N PHE A 127 8.41 14.73 -13.32
CA PHE A 127 7.02 14.93 -13.73
C PHE A 127 6.87 15.46 -15.17
N SER A 128 7.66 16.47 -15.56
CA SER A 128 7.58 17.06 -16.90
C SER A 128 8.06 16.12 -18.01
N GLU A 129 8.92 15.15 -17.69
CA GLU A 129 9.37 14.11 -18.64
C GLU A 129 8.34 12.97 -18.77
N ILE A 130 7.59 12.68 -17.70
CA ILE A 130 6.60 11.58 -17.67
C ILE A 130 5.27 12.01 -18.26
N MET A 131 4.79 13.23 -17.98
CA MET A 131 3.47 13.69 -18.39
C MET A 131 3.16 13.54 -19.89
N PRO A 132 4.08 13.84 -20.82
CA PRO A 132 3.82 13.64 -22.25
C PRO A 132 3.55 12.19 -22.65
N LEU A 133 4.07 11.21 -21.87
CA LEU A 133 3.84 9.79 -22.15
C LEU A 133 2.36 9.42 -22.12
N PHE A 134 1.52 10.10 -21.33
CA PHE A 134 0.09 9.77 -21.25
C PHE A 134 -0.71 10.02 -22.54
N SER A 135 -0.08 10.60 -23.56
CA SER A 135 -0.65 10.75 -24.91
C SER A 135 -0.18 9.65 -25.90
N THR A 136 0.54 8.63 -25.43
CA THR A 136 1.05 7.51 -26.24
C THR A 136 0.43 6.19 -25.82
N GLU A 137 0.60 5.14 -26.65
CA GLU A 137 0.16 3.77 -26.33
C GLU A 137 0.81 3.23 -25.05
N THR A 138 2.09 3.54 -24.78
CA THR A 138 2.76 3.18 -23.52
C THR A 138 2.15 3.90 -22.31
N GLY A 139 1.67 5.13 -22.51
CA GLY A 139 1.05 5.95 -21.48
C GLY A 139 -0.22 5.38 -20.88
N GLU A 140 -1.05 4.72 -21.68
CA GLU A 140 -2.33 4.16 -21.21
C GLU A 140 -2.11 3.14 -20.09
N TYR A 141 -1.18 2.20 -20.30
CA TYR A 141 -0.82 1.19 -19.30
C TYR A 141 -0.02 1.76 -18.14
N LEU A 142 0.84 2.76 -18.40
CA LEU A 142 1.57 3.46 -17.34
C LEU A 142 0.61 4.15 -16.37
N ARG A 143 -0.46 4.79 -16.87
CA ARG A 143 -1.46 5.45 -16.03
C ARG A 143 -2.13 4.46 -15.07
N LEU A 144 -2.52 3.29 -15.57
CA LEU A 144 -3.11 2.23 -14.75
C LEU A 144 -2.11 1.72 -13.72
N SER A 145 -0.87 1.47 -14.14
CA SER A 145 0.22 1.03 -13.27
C SER A 145 0.53 2.03 -12.14
N LEU A 146 0.57 3.33 -12.44
CA LEU A 146 0.77 4.38 -11.43
C LEU A 146 -0.43 4.51 -10.48
N SER A 147 -1.66 4.32 -10.98
CA SER A 147 -2.85 4.28 -10.13
C SER A 147 -2.78 3.11 -9.15
N ASP A 148 -2.38 1.93 -9.61
CA ASP A 148 -2.21 0.74 -8.78
C ASP A 148 -1.10 0.90 -7.76
N LEU A 149 0.04 1.49 -8.15
CA LEU A 149 1.11 1.79 -7.21
C LEU A 149 0.65 2.76 -6.12
N ARG A 150 -0.16 3.76 -6.44
CA ARG A 150 -0.78 4.64 -5.43
C ARG A 150 -1.64 3.84 -4.45
N GLU A 151 -2.48 2.94 -4.94
CA GLU A 151 -3.30 2.09 -4.06
C GLU A 151 -2.44 1.13 -3.22
N ALA A 152 -1.33 0.62 -3.76
CA ALA A 152 -0.39 -0.24 -3.03
C ALA A 152 0.24 0.49 -1.82
N ILE A 153 0.50 1.80 -1.96
CA ILE A 153 1.01 2.66 -0.90
C ILE A 153 -0.08 2.95 0.14
N ARG A 154 -1.33 3.16 -0.30
CA ARG A 154 -2.47 3.53 0.56
C ARG A 154 -3.13 2.36 1.28
N SER A 155 -3.03 1.13 0.75
CA SER A 155 -3.56 -0.08 1.39
C SER A 155 -2.41 -1.00 1.81
N PRO A 156 -1.84 -0.84 3.03
CA PRO A 156 -0.78 -1.69 3.54
C PRO A 156 -1.14 -3.18 3.64
N LYS A 157 -2.41 -3.57 3.50
CA LYS A 157 -2.87 -4.96 3.50
C LYS A 157 -2.93 -5.59 2.10
N ASP A 158 -3.11 -4.75 1.08
CA ASP A 158 -3.25 -5.17 -0.32
C ASP A 158 -2.05 -4.74 -1.19
N THR A 159 -0.96 -4.24 -0.59
CA THR A 159 0.25 -3.81 -1.28
C THR A 159 0.73 -4.84 -2.28
N GLY A 160 0.84 -6.12 -1.89
CA GLY A 160 1.27 -7.18 -2.80
C GLY A 160 0.35 -7.34 -4.01
N PHE A 161 -0.97 -7.27 -3.80
CA PHE A 161 -1.97 -7.35 -4.86
C PHE A 161 -1.85 -6.18 -5.85
N PHE A 162 -1.84 -4.96 -5.35
CA PHE A 162 -1.75 -3.77 -6.19
C PHE A 162 -0.39 -3.63 -6.88
N CYS A 163 0.71 -3.99 -6.21
CA CYS A 163 2.04 -4.06 -6.84
C CYS A 163 2.06 -5.05 -8.02
N TYR A 164 1.49 -6.25 -7.84
CA TYR A 164 1.41 -7.23 -8.93
C TYR A 164 0.53 -6.73 -10.08
N ARG A 165 -0.65 -6.17 -9.76
CA ARG A 165 -1.57 -5.61 -10.77
C ARG A 165 -0.92 -4.47 -11.54
N SER A 166 -0.15 -3.61 -10.86
CA SER A 166 0.62 -2.54 -11.48
C SER A 166 1.58 -3.07 -12.55
N ILE A 167 2.35 -4.13 -12.24
CA ILE A 167 3.25 -4.78 -13.19
C ILE A 167 2.47 -5.46 -14.32
N GLU A 168 1.33 -6.10 -14.01
CA GLU A 168 0.45 -6.69 -15.02
C GLU A 168 -0.10 -5.66 -16.01
N CYS A 169 -0.43 -4.44 -15.56
CA CYS A 169 -0.81 -3.35 -16.46
C CYS A 169 0.30 -3.05 -17.46
N LEU A 170 1.55 -2.89 -17.00
CA LEU A 170 2.69 -2.66 -17.90
C LEU A 170 2.90 -3.82 -18.88
N ARG A 171 2.66 -5.07 -18.45
CA ARG A 171 2.70 -6.24 -19.33
C ARG A 171 1.68 -6.16 -20.47
N GLN A 172 0.49 -5.62 -20.23
CA GLN A 172 -0.55 -5.55 -21.25
C GLN A 172 -0.10 -4.72 -22.47
N TYR A 173 0.74 -3.70 -22.28
CA TYR A 173 1.38 -3.01 -23.40
C TYR A 173 2.10 -3.99 -24.34
N PHE A 174 2.89 -4.93 -23.79
CA PHE A 174 3.62 -5.90 -24.60
C PHE A 174 2.71 -6.97 -25.21
N VAL A 175 1.56 -7.25 -24.60
CA VAL A 175 0.52 -8.10 -25.23
C VAL A 175 0.02 -7.44 -26.51
N ASP A 176 -0.39 -6.17 -26.41
CA ASP A 176 -1.04 -5.46 -27.50
C ASP A 176 -0.03 -5.07 -28.60
N ALA A 177 1.14 -4.55 -28.22
CA ALA A 177 2.22 -4.20 -29.16
C ALA A 177 2.69 -5.40 -30.00
N ASN A 178 2.60 -6.62 -29.46
CA ASN A 178 3.00 -7.86 -30.13
C ASN A 178 1.81 -8.70 -30.63
N LYS A 179 0.57 -8.19 -30.55
CA LYS A 179 -0.66 -8.87 -31.00
C LYS A 179 -0.83 -10.28 -30.40
N LEU A 180 -0.49 -10.44 -29.13
CA LEU A 180 -0.55 -11.71 -28.41
C LEU A 180 -1.95 -11.98 -27.87
N ASN A 181 -2.39 -13.25 -27.85
CA ASN A 181 -3.67 -13.60 -27.24
C ASN A 181 -3.49 -13.96 -25.76
N ASN A 182 -3.87 -13.05 -24.86
CA ASN A 182 -3.71 -13.22 -23.41
C ASN A 182 -4.52 -14.39 -22.79
N GLN A 183 -5.44 -15.01 -23.54
CA GLN A 183 -6.16 -16.23 -23.13
C GLN A 183 -5.36 -17.52 -23.38
N LYS A 184 -4.34 -17.48 -24.24
CA LYS A 184 -3.46 -18.62 -24.51
C LYS A 184 -2.26 -18.57 -23.58
N ASP A 185 -2.02 -19.66 -22.84
CA ASP A 185 -0.91 -19.72 -21.88
C ASP A 185 0.46 -19.43 -22.50
N LYS A 186 0.71 -19.93 -23.71
CA LYS A 186 1.96 -19.68 -24.45
C LYS A 186 2.18 -18.19 -24.73
N ASP A 187 1.15 -17.48 -25.18
CA ASP A 187 1.20 -16.05 -25.49
C ASP A 187 1.32 -15.22 -24.20
N ARG A 188 0.66 -15.65 -23.12
CA ARG A 188 0.83 -15.05 -21.80
C ARG A 188 2.27 -15.18 -21.32
N GLN A 189 2.85 -16.38 -21.37
CA GLN A 189 4.27 -16.61 -21.01
C GLN A 189 5.20 -15.74 -21.86
N LYS A 190 4.97 -15.70 -23.18
CA LYS A 190 5.74 -14.87 -24.11
C LYS A 190 5.69 -13.38 -23.75
N SER A 191 4.52 -12.84 -23.40
CA SER A 191 4.43 -11.42 -22.99
C SER A 191 5.21 -11.09 -21.70
N TRP A 192 5.29 -12.04 -20.76
CA TRP A 192 6.12 -11.91 -19.54
C TRP A 192 7.62 -12.00 -19.86
N GLU A 193 8.00 -12.82 -20.83
CA GLU A 193 9.38 -12.89 -21.33
C GLU A 193 9.78 -11.59 -22.02
N ILE A 194 8.92 -11.05 -22.88
CA ILE A 194 9.17 -9.77 -23.57
C ILE A 194 9.33 -8.65 -22.55
N LEU A 195 8.39 -8.48 -21.60
CA LEU A 195 8.52 -7.44 -20.57
C LEU A 195 9.86 -7.53 -19.83
N ARG A 196 10.26 -8.74 -19.41
CA ARG A 196 11.51 -8.93 -18.67
C ARG A 196 12.74 -8.64 -19.52
N SER A 197 12.71 -9.02 -20.80
CA SER A 197 13.81 -8.79 -21.74
C SER A 197 13.95 -7.30 -22.06
N GLU A 198 12.85 -6.62 -22.39
CA GLU A 198 12.84 -5.20 -22.78
C GLU A 198 13.20 -4.28 -21.61
N LEU A 199 12.80 -4.65 -20.39
CA LEU A 199 13.05 -3.86 -19.20
C LEU A 199 14.26 -4.36 -18.39
N ASP A 200 14.97 -5.40 -18.82
CA ASP A 200 16.06 -6.02 -18.04
C ASP A 200 15.64 -6.33 -16.58
N VAL A 201 14.51 -7.03 -16.41
CA VAL A 201 13.92 -7.33 -15.09
C VAL A 201 14.07 -8.82 -14.77
N ASP A 202 14.66 -9.10 -13.62
CA ASP A 202 14.73 -10.46 -13.09
C ASP A 202 13.32 -10.98 -12.74
N ARG A 203 13.04 -12.21 -13.20
CA ARG A 203 11.82 -12.96 -12.90
C ARG A 203 11.58 -13.10 -11.40
N GLN A 204 12.65 -13.28 -10.61
CA GLN A 204 12.52 -13.51 -9.17
C GLN A 204 11.83 -12.35 -8.45
N LYS A 205 12.01 -11.10 -8.92
CA LYS A 205 11.33 -9.92 -8.36
C LYS A 205 9.82 -10.00 -8.56
N ILE A 206 9.39 -10.35 -9.77
CA ILE A 206 7.98 -10.50 -10.11
C ILE A 206 7.36 -11.68 -9.35
N ASP A 207 8.07 -12.81 -9.29
CA ASP A 207 7.60 -14.01 -8.59
C ASP A 207 7.49 -13.77 -7.06
N PHE A 208 8.40 -12.98 -6.47
CA PHE A 208 8.30 -12.54 -5.07
C PHE A 208 7.02 -11.76 -4.81
N ILE A 209 6.72 -10.72 -5.61
CA ILE A 209 5.49 -9.92 -5.44
C ILE A 209 4.24 -10.79 -5.65
N LYS A 210 4.27 -11.68 -6.66
CA LYS A 210 3.17 -12.58 -6.99
C LYS A 210 2.82 -13.53 -5.84
N LEU A 211 3.79 -13.94 -5.02
CA LEU A 211 3.55 -14.77 -3.83
C LEU A 211 2.56 -14.11 -2.86
N TYR A 212 2.59 -12.78 -2.75
CA TYR A 212 1.70 -12.02 -1.87
C TYR A 212 0.39 -11.62 -2.55
N ALA A 213 0.40 -11.43 -3.87
CA ALA A 213 -0.82 -11.13 -4.64
C ALA A 213 -1.74 -12.34 -4.84
N GLY A 214 -1.15 -13.53 -4.99
CA GLY A 214 -1.83 -14.77 -5.39
C GLY A 214 -2.99 -15.18 -4.49
N PRO A 215 -2.82 -15.26 -3.17
CA PRO A 215 -3.91 -15.59 -2.26
C PRO A 215 -4.99 -14.51 -2.20
N VAL A 216 -4.58 -13.23 -2.11
CA VAL A 216 -5.48 -12.08 -1.93
C VAL A 216 -6.43 -11.91 -3.11
N ARG A 217 -5.93 -12.05 -4.35
CA ARG A 217 -6.75 -11.97 -5.57
C ARG A 217 -7.85 -13.04 -5.67
N HIS A 218 -7.76 -14.10 -4.87
CA HIS A 218 -8.73 -15.19 -4.81
C HIS A 218 -9.58 -15.13 -3.52
N GLY A 219 -9.60 -13.99 -2.83
CA GLY A 219 -10.34 -13.79 -1.58
C GLY A 219 -9.68 -14.43 -0.36
N GLY A 220 -8.47 -15.00 -0.52
CA GLY A 220 -7.66 -15.50 0.58
C GLY A 220 -7.01 -14.36 1.36
N LYS A 221 -6.38 -14.70 2.48
CA LYS A 221 -5.59 -13.76 3.29
C LYS A 221 -4.11 -14.06 3.13
N LYS A 222 -3.30 -13.02 3.01
CA LYS A 222 -1.84 -13.11 3.12
C LYS A 222 -1.36 -11.92 3.93
N GLN A 223 -0.71 -12.20 5.05
CA GLN A 223 -0.08 -11.18 5.88
C GLN A 223 1.40 -11.08 5.53
N TYR A 224 1.97 -9.91 5.80
CA TYR A 224 3.39 -9.61 5.62
C TYR A 224 3.81 -8.49 6.58
N SER A 225 5.11 -8.38 6.84
CA SER A 225 5.69 -7.33 7.67
C SER A 225 5.81 -6.00 6.92
N ALA A 226 6.04 -4.90 7.65
CA ALA A 226 6.31 -3.60 7.03
C ALA A 226 7.52 -3.64 6.08
N GLU A 227 8.55 -4.42 6.44
CA GLU A 227 9.76 -4.62 5.62
C GLU A 227 9.45 -5.35 4.31
N GLU A 228 8.66 -6.44 4.37
CA GLU A 228 8.22 -7.17 3.18
C GLU A 228 7.35 -6.29 2.27
N GLY A 229 6.45 -5.49 2.86
CA GLY A 229 5.65 -4.48 2.18
C GLY A 229 6.52 -3.48 1.41
N LYS A 230 7.50 -2.89 2.11
CA LYS A 230 8.47 -1.97 1.52
C LYS A 230 9.25 -2.63 0.38
N LYS A 231 9.71 -3.87 0.57
CA LYS A 231 10.44 -4.62 -0.46
C LYS A 231 9.61 -4.83 -1.73
N MET A 232 8.31 -5.13 -1.60
CA MET A 232 7.41 -5.25 -2.75
C MET A 232 7.26 -3.91 -3.49
N LEU A 233 7.13 -2.81 -2.76
CA LEU A 233 7.05 -1.46 -3.32
C LEU A 233 8.34 -1.07 -4.04
N ASP A 234 9.50 -1.28 -3.41
CA ASP A 234 10.82 -0.98 -3.98
C ASP A 234 11.06 -1.74 -5.30
N MET A 235 10.73 -3.04 -5.34
CA MET A 235 10.82 -3.84 -6.57
C MET A 235 9.86 -3.35 -7.66
N THR A 236 8.64 -2.97 -7.28
CA THR A 236 7.64 -2.46 -8.23
C THR A 236 8.10 -1.13 -8.81
N TRP A 237 8.62 -0.23 -7.98
CA TRP A 237 9.20 1.03 -8.40
C TRP A 237 10.33 0.86 -9.40
N GLU A 238 11.26 -0.06 -9.13
CA GLU A 238 12.36 -0.33 -10.06
C GLU A 238 11.84 -0.75 -11.44
N ILE A 239 10.81 -1.60 -11.50
CA ILE A 239 10.20 -2.05 -12.75
C ILE A 239 9.51 -0.88 -13.48
N LEU A 240 8.75 -0.04 -12.75
CA LEU A 240 8.13 1.16 -13.31
C LEU A 240 9.17 2.16 -13.83
N ASP A 241 10.24 2.39 -13.08
CA ASP A 241 11.34 3.28 -13.44
C ASP A 241 11.96 2.83 -14.78
N LYS A 242 12.20 1.52 -14.94
CA LYS A 242 12.68 0.95 -16.21
C LYS A 242 11.66 1.08 -17.35
N TYR A 243 10.37 0.85 -17.09
CA TYR A 243 9.32 1.03 -18.08
C TYR A 243 9.20 2.49 -18.54
N ILE A 244 9.30 3.44 -17.61
CA ILE A 244 9.26 4.87 -17.92
C ILE A 244 10.46 5.26 -18.81
N ILE A 245 11.67 4.78 -18.49
CA ILE A 245 12.85 4.99 -19.34
C ILE A 245 12.62 4.41 -20.74
N PHE A 246 12.13 3.17 -20.82
CA PHE A 246 11.78 2.50 -22.08
C PHE A 246 10.76 3.34 -22.89
N ALA A 247 9.69 3.81 -22.25
CA ALA A 247 8.65 4.60 -22.89
C ALA A 247 9.17 5.95 -23.40
N CYS A 248 10.06 6.62 -22.64
CA CYS A 248 10.71 7.86 -23.08
C CYS A 248 11.64 7.65 -24.28
N ASN A 249 12.32 6.51 -24.37
CA ASN A 249 13.27 6.22 -25.45
C ASN A 249 12.59 5.75 -26.74
N GLY A 250 11.29 5.44 -26.66
CA GLY A 250 10.48 4.92 -27.77
C GLY A 250 10.72 3.43 -28.01
N TYR A 251 9.62 2.68 -28.18
CA TYR A 251 9.70 1.27 -28.57
C TYR A 251 10.10 1.15 -30.04
N LYS A 252 11.24 0.49 -30.32
CA LYS A 252 11.65 0.14 -31.68
C LYS A 252 11.18 -1.29 -31.96
N LYS A 253 10.24 -1.44 -32.89
CA LYS A 253 9.80 -2.75 -33.42
C LYS A 253 10.92 -3.44 -34.19
#